data_AF-A0A9N9J6Q5-F1
#
_entry.id   AF-A0A9N9J6Q5-F1
#
_cell.length_a   1.000
_cell.length_b   1.000
_cell.length_c   1.000
_cell.angle_alpha   90.00
_cell.angle_beta   90.00
_cell.angle_gamma   90.00
#
_symmetry.space_group_name_H-M   'P 1'
#
loop_
_entity.id
_entity.type
_entity.pdbx_description
1 polymer ?
#
loop_
_entity_poly.entity_id
_entity_poly.type
_entity_poly.pdbx_seq_one_letter_code
_entity_poly.pdbx_strand_id
1 'polypeptide(L)'
;MTTLQEYLNQKYPTREEKEQVKRIVVQEIYYERKSQGIIELLEGGELDLREYVNLEKATDVDEGLEYLVERYSDKEQLIKDLEKKVQETQQELTQTKQNEADKTKKIERLETKLKLLEEAKTKLETESAERIRQLKQEITELQKKLTEAKQNIQQSEQEKKKLQEQIAQKQKETTSYQTQIETLNKEIDNKEQEITE
;
A
#
# COMPACT_ATOMS: atom_id res chain seq x y z
N MET A 1 -45.71 50.19 -19.10
CA MET A 1 -46.23 49.12 -18.23
C MET A 1 -47.73 49.31 -18.13
N THR A 2 -48.50 48.22 -18.07
CA THR A 2 -49.95 48.32 -17.84
C THR A 2 -50.21 48.42 -16.34
N THR A 3 -51.02 49.39 -15.91
CA THR A 3 -51.41 49.54 -14.50
C THR A 3 -52.53 48.56 -14.15
N LEU A 4 -52.74 48.29 -12.85
CA LEU A 4 -53.87 47.48 -12.41
C LEU A 4 -55.22 48.09 -12.81
N GLN A 5 -55.35 49.42 -12.74
CA GLN A 5 -56.57 50.12 -13.15
C GLN A 5 -56.86 49.94 -14.65
N GLU A 6 -55.83 50.08 -15.49
CA GLU A 6 -55.96 49.90 -16.95
C GLU A 6 -56.38 48.47 -17.30
N TYR A 7 -55.78 47.48 -16.64
CA TYR A 7 -56.16 46.08 -16.82
C TYR A 7 -57.62 45.83 -16.42
N LEU A 8 -58.05 46.34 -15.26
CA LEU A 8 -59.43 46.17 -14.80
C LEU A 8 -60.43 46.86 -15.73
N ASN A 9 -60.11 48.06 -16.24
CA ASN A 9 -60.94 48.76 -17.22
C ASN A 9 -61.01 48.03 -18.55
N GLN A 10 -59.96 47.32 -18.96
CA GLN A 10 -59.97 46.51 -20.17
C GLN A 10 -60.78 45.22 -19.99
N LYS A 11 -60.67 44.58 -18.82
CA LYS A 11 -61.37 43.33 -18.49
C LYS A 11 -62.87 43.55 -18.25
N TYR A 12 -63.23 44.68 -17.64
CA TYR A 12 -64.60 45.08 -17.33
C TYR A 12 -64.89 46.47 -17.94
N PRO A 13 -65.07 46.55 -19.27
CA PRO A 13 -65.22 47.83 -19.96
C PRO A 13 -66.52 48.57 -19.63
N THR A 14 -67.60 47.85 -19.30
CA THR A 14 -68.91 48.46 -19.02
C THR A 14 -69.22 48.55 -17.52
N ARG A 15 -70.11 49.48 -17.17
CA ARG A 15 -70.58 49.64 -15.80
C ARG A 15 -71.26 48.38 -15.26
N GLU A 16 -72.10 47.74 -16.07
CA GLU A 16 -72.81 46.50 -15.68
C GLU A 16 -71.82 45.37 -15.35
N GLU A 17 -70.72 45.25 -16.11
CA GLU A 17 -69.66 44.29 -15.82
C GLU A 17 -68.91 44.62 -14.52
N LYS A 18 -68.60 45.90 -14.27
CA LYS A 18 -67.96 46.35 -13.02
C LYS A 18 -68.85 46.13 -11.79
N GLU A 19 -70.17 46.30 -11.94
CA GLU A 19 -71.15 46.03 -10.87
C GLU A 19 -71.24 44.54 -10.53
N GLN A 20 -70.87 43.63 -11.44
CA GLN A 20 -70.83 42.19 -11.16
C GLN A 20 -69.56 41.74 -10.42
N VAL A 21 -68.52 42.58 -10.36
CA VAL A 21 -67.27 42.26 -9.69
C VAL A 21 -67.44 42.34 -8.18
N LYS A 22 -67.41 41.18 -7.53
CA LYS A 22 -67.47 41.07 -6.07
C LYS A 22 -66.11 41.15 -5.40
N ARG A 23 -65.05 40.67 -6.05
CA ARG A 23 -63.68 40.62 -5.52
C ARG A 23 -62.67 40.88 -6.62
N ILE A 24 -61.61 41.62 -6.30
CA ILE A 24 -60.47 41.83 -7.19
C ILE A 24 -59.28 41.11 -6.55
N VAL A 25 -58.94 39.93 -7.07
CA VAL A 25 -57.83 39.10 -6.55
C VAL A 25 -56.61 39.28 -7.46
N VAL A 26 -55.66 40.10 -7.01
CA VAL A 26 -54.45 40.45 -7.80
C VAL A 26 -53.63 39.21 -8.19
N GLN A 27 -53.61 38.17 -7.35
CA GLN A 27 -52.96 36.90 -7.67
C GLN A 27 -53.62 36.15 -8.83
N GLU A 28 -54.95 36.11 -8.90
CA GLU A 28 -55.66 35.48 -10.02
C GLU A 28 -55.38 36.23 -11.33
N ILE A 29 -55.42 37.56 -11.28
CA ILE A 29 -55.05 38.43 -12.40
C ILE A 29 -53.62 38.13 -12.86
N TYR A 30 -52.68 37.91 -11.94
CA TYR A 30 -51.31 37.52 -12.28
C TYR A 30 -51.25 36.15 -12.97
N TYR A 31 -51.94 35.13 -12.45
CA TYR A 31 -51.94 33.80 -13.04
C TYR A 31 -52.63 33.75 -14.41
N GLU A 32 -53.74 34.46 -14.59
CA GLU A 32 -54.41 34.61 -15.88
C GLU A 32 -53.48 35.24 -16.92
N ARG A 33 -52.83 36.36 -16.59
CA ARG A 33 -51.88 37.03 -17.50
C ARG A 33 -50.68 36.13 -17.80
N LYS A 34 -50.16 35.40 -16.80
CA LYS A 34 -49.08 34.43 -16.99
C LYS A 34 -49.48 33.29 -17.92
N SER A 35 -50.72 32.80 -17.84
CA SER A 35 -51.25 31.77 -18.74
C SER A 35 -51.36 32.25 -20.19
N GLN A 36 -51.51 33.57 -20.38
CA GLN A 36 -51.50 34.24 -21.68
C GLN A 36 -50.09 34.60 -22.17
N GLY A 37 -49.04 34.16 -21.47
CA GLY A 37 -47.64 34.43 -21.81
C GLY A 37 -47.12 35.80 -21.35
N ILE A 38 -47.91 36.57 -20.60
CA ILE A 38 -47.51 37.88 -20.08
C ILE A 38 -46.93 37.69 -18.67
N ILE A 39 -45.61 37.83 -18.54
CA ILE A 39 -44.87 37.65 -17.28
C ILE A 39 -44.59 38.96 -16.53
N GLU A 40 -44.80 40.11 -17.18
CA GLU A 40 -44.59 41.43 -16.58
C GLU A 40 -45.66 41.73 -15.52
N LEU A 41 -45.22 42.18 -14.35
CA LEU A 41 -46.10 42.58 -13.26
C LEU A 41 -46.88 43.85 -13.63
N LEU A 42 -48.13 43.95 -13.18
CA LEU A 42 -48.89 45.20 -13.29
C LEU A 42 -48.27 46.25 -12.38
N GLU A 43 -48.18 47.48 -12.87
CA GLU A 43 -47.71 48.60 -12.07
C GLU A 43 -48.77 48.97 -11.03
N GLY A 44 -48.33 49.13 -9.77
CA GLY A 44 -49.18 49.53 -8.66
C GLY A 44 -49.46 51.03 -8.67
N GLY A 45 -50.65 51.43 -8.22
CA GLY A 45 -51.08 52.83 -8.16
C GLY A 45 -52.41 52.98 -7.42
N GLU A 46 -52.92 54.21 -7.36
CA GLU A 46 -54.25 54.48 -6.80
C GLU A 46 -55.33 53.85 -7.69
N LEU A 47 -56.22 53.08 -7.07
CA LEU A 47 -57.28 52.34 -7.77
C LEU A 47 -58.60 53.06 -7.56
N ASP A 48 -59.22 53.51 -8.65
CA ASP A 48 -60.55 54.12 -8.61
C ASP A 48 -61.62 53.03 -8.65
N LEU A 49 -62.12 52.70 -7.46
CA LEU A 49 -63.10 51.65 -7.24
C LEU A 49 -64.54 52.17 -7.18
N ARG A 50 -64.78 53.47 -7.44
CA ARG A 50 -66.12 54.08 -7.31
C ARG A 50 -67.18 53.43 -8.19
N GLU A 51 -66.78 52.86 -9.33
CA GLU A 51 -67.67 52.17 -10.26
C GLU A 51 -67.90 50.68 -9.91
N TYR A 52 -67.17 50.15 -8.93
CA TYR A 52 -67.26 48.76 -8.46
C TYR A 52 -68.12 48.70 -7.20
N VAL A 53 -69.39 49.06 -7.34
CA VAL A 53 -70.30 49.32 -6.20
C VAL A 53 -70.63 48.09 -5.34
N ASN A 54 -70.45 46.88 -5.88
CA ASN A 54 -70.70 45.61 -5.19
C ASN A 54 -69.42 44.92 -4.71
N LEU A 55 -68.29 45.64 -4.71
CA LEU A 55 -67.03 45.09 -4.25
C LEU A 55 -67.10 44.80 -2.75
N GLU A 56 -66.93 43.52 -2.39
CA GLU A 56 -66.85 43.09 -1.01
C GLU A 56 -65.51 43.53 -0.43
N LYS A 57 -65.51 44.13 0.77
CA LYS A 57 -64.27 44.38 1.50
C LYS A 57 -63.62 43.03 1.79
N ALA A 58 -62.38 42.87 1.35
CA ALA A 58 -61.62 41.65 1.61
C ALA A 58 -61.45 41.46 3.13
N THR A 59 -62.21 40.53 3.71
CA THR A 59 -61.98 39.97 5.04
C THR A 59 -61.02 38.79 5.01
N ASP A 60 -60.75 38.25 3.81
CA ASP A 60 -60.03 36.98 3.60
C ASP A 60 -58.51 37.17 3.43
N VAL A 61 -57.99 38.35 3.79
CA VAL A 61 -56.53 38.58 3.86
C VAL A 61 -55.90 37.65 4.92
N ASP A 62 -56.68 37.21 5.90
CA ASP A 62 -56.24 36.37 7.02
C ASP A 62 -55.84 34.95 6.59
N GLU A 63 -56.67 34.26 5.78
CA GLU A 63 -56.41 32.87 5.36
C GLU A 63 -55.17 32.74 4.44
N GLY A 64 -54.96 33.70 3.56
CA GLY A 64 -53.77 33.75 2.69
C GLY A 64 -52.49 34.05 3.45
N LEU A 65 -52.57 34.87 4.51
CA LEU A 65 -51.44 35.15 5.40
C LEU A 65 -51.12 33.94 6.28
N GLU A 66 -52.13 33.24 6.80
CA GLU A 66 -51.95 32.04 7.63
C GLU A 66 -51.24 30.92 6.85
N TYR A 67 -51.66 30.64 5.62
CA TYR A 67 -50.97 29.67 4.74
C TYR A 67 -49.51 30.07 4.44
N LEU A 68 -49.24 31.36 4.25
CA LEU A 68 -47.88 31.83 4.05
C LEU A 68 -47.04 31.64 5.32
N VAL A 69 -47.56 31.97 6.50
CA VAL A 69 -46.88 31.81 7.78
C VAL A 69 -46.50 30.34 8.03
N GLU A 70 -47.43 29.40 7.83
CA GLU A 70 -47.14 27.96 7.96
C GLU A 70 -46.03 27.52 7.00
N ARG A 71 -46.14 27.91 5.72
CA ARG A 71 -45.12 27.58 4.72
C ARG A 71 -43.76 28.21 5.01
N TYR A 72 -43.73 29.40 5.62
CA TYR A 72 -42.50 30.04 6.07
C TYR A 72 -41.89 29.26 7.25
N SER A 73 -42.71 28.82 8.20
CA SER A 73 -42.27 28.00 9.33
C SER A 73 -41.65 26.67 8.88
N ASP A 74 -42.29 25.96 7.95
CA ASP A 74 -41.76 24.70 7.38
C ASP A 74 -40.41 24.90 6.68
N LYS A 75 -40.28 25.99 5.91
CA LYS A 75 -39.02 26.33 5.24
C LYS A 75 -37.92 26.67 6.24
N GLU A 76 -38.25 27.35 7.33
CA GLU A 76 -37.29 27.67 8.39
C GLU A 76 -36.78 26.38 9.06
N GLN A 77 -37.67 25.43 9.31
CA GLN A 77 -37.28 24.12 9.86
C GLN A 77 -36.39 23.35 8.88
N LEU A 78 -36.74 23.34 7.59
CA LEU A 78 -35.92 22.70 6.55
C LEU A 78 -34.53 23.33 6.46
N ILE A 79 -34.42 24.65 6.58
CA ILE A 79 -33.12 25.35 6.59
C ILE A 79 -32.27 24.88 7.78
N LYS A 80 -32.84 24.83 8.99
CA LYS A 80 -32.14 24.36 10.19
C LYS A 80 -31.64 22.92 10.04
N ASP A 81 -32.45 22.03 9.47
CA ASP A 81 -32.06 20.63 9.24
C ASP A 81 -30.93 20.51 8.20
N LEU A 82 -30.98 21.33 7.14
CA LEU A 82 -29.92 21.38 6.13
C LEU A 82 -28.63 21.96 6.68
N GLU A 83 -28.68 23.03 7.48
CA GLU A 83 -27.52 23.60 8.16
C GLU A 83 -26.84 22.56 9.07
N LYS A 84 -27.65 21.81 9.83
CA LYS A 84 -27.14 20.71 10.66
C LYS A 84 -26.44 19.65 9.82
N LYS A 85 -27.07 19.18 8.73
CA LYS A 85 -26.45 18.19 7.82
C LYS A 85 -25.15 18.69 7.20
N VAL A 86 -25.09 19.98 6.83
CA VAL A 86 -23.86 20.60 6.30
C VAL A 86 -22.75 20.58 7.35
N GLN A 87 -23.07 20.92 8.60
CA GLN A 87 -22.09 20.87 9.69
C GLN A 87 -21.58 19.45 9.95
N GLU A 88 -22.47 18.46 10.02
CA GLU A 88 -22.12 17.05 10.20
C GLU A 88 -21.22 16.55 9.07
N THR A 89 -21.60 16.83 7.81
CA THR A 89 -20.82 16.45 6.63
C THR A 89 -19.43 17.10 6.63
N GLN A 90 -19.33 18.37 7.06
CA GLN A 90 -18.05 19.07 7.13
C GLN A 90 -17.11 18.47 8.18
N GLN A 91 -17.66 18.01 9.31
CA GLN A 91 -16.89 17.30 10.34
C GLN A 91 -16.40 15.94 9.83
N GLU A 92 -17.28 15.14 9.21
CA GLU A 92 -16.92 13.85 8.61
C GLU A 92 -15.85 14.01 7.52
N LEU A 93 -15.97 15.05 6.68
CA LEU A 93 -14.98 15.36 5.64
C LEU A 93 -13.61 15.68 6.25
N THR A 94 -13.59 16.44 7.35
CA THR A 94 -12.35 16.81 8.04
C THR A 94 -11.68 15.58 8.65
N GLN A 95 -12.46 14.72 9.30
CA GLN A 95 -11.94 13.47 9.86
C GLN A 95 -11.43 12.52 8.77
N THR A 96 -12.12 12.44 7.64
CA THR A 96 -11.71 11.60 6.51
C THR A 96 -10.38 12.07 5.92
N LYS A 97 -10.21 13.39 5.72
CA LYS A 97 -8.94 13.96 5.25
C LYS A 97 -7.78 13.68 6.20
N GLN A 98 -8.02 13.77 7.50
CA GLN A 98 -7.01 13.45 8.50
C GLN A 98 -6.62 11.96 8.44
N ASN A 99 -7.61 11.07 8.38
CA ASN A 99 -7.38 9.63 8.26
C ASN A 99 -6.63 9.27 6.97
N GLU A 100 -6.94 9.94 5.86
CA GLU A 100 -6.23 9.77 4.59
C GLU A 100 -4.76 10.20 4.71
N ALA A 101 -4.49 11.38 5.27
CA ALA A 101 -3.14 11.87 5.49
C ALA A 101 -2.30 10.93 6.37
N ASP A 102 -2.90 10.36 7.43
CA ASP A 102 -2.21 9.42 8.30
C ASP A 102 -1.96 8.06 7.62
N LYS A 103 -2.89 7.59 6.78
CA LYS A 103 -2.67 6.42 5.94
C LYS A 103 -1.54 6.64 4.94
N THR A 104 -1.48 7.81 4.29
CA THR A 104 -0.38 8.17 3.37
C THR A 104 0.97 8.12 4.05
N LYS A 105 1.11 8.74 5.24
CA LYS A 105 2.35 8.65 6.03
C LYS A 105 2.72 7.21 6.41
N LYS A 106 1.72 6.38 6.69
CA LYS A 106 1.95 4.95 6.98
C LYS A 106 2.46 4.20 5.75
N ILE A 107 1.91 4.49 4.57
CA ILE A 107 2.35 3.91 3.30
C ILE A 107 3.81 4.28 3.01
N GLU A 108 4.18 5.56 3.10
CA GLU A 108 5.56 6.01 2.87
C GLU A 108 6.57 5.31 3.80
N ARG A 109 6.20 5.11 5.08
CA ARG A 109 7.03 4.37 6.05
C ARG A 109 7.16 2.90 5.68
N LEU A 110 6.10 2.27 5.16
CA LEU A 110 6.13 0.87 4.75
C LEU A 110 6.95 0.70 3.48
N GLU A 111 6.85 1.60 2.50
CA GLU A 111 7.66 1.61 1.29
C GLU A 111 9.15 1.75 1.62
N THR A 112 9.49 2.65 2.55
CA THR A 112 10.88 2.79 3.03
C THR A 112 11.39 1.50 3.67
N LYS A 113 10.58 0.85 4.52
CA LYS A 113 10.94 -0.43 5.14
C LYS A 113 11.10 -1.54 4.11
N LEU A 114 10.24 -1.58 3.10
CA LEU A 114 10.31 -2.58 2.03
C LEU A 114 11.62 -2.44 1.26
N LYS A 115 11.98 -1.22 0.87
CA LYS A 115 13.25 -0.95 0.18
C LYS A 115 14.47 -1.42 0.98
N LEU A 116 14.53 -1.09 2.27
CA LEU A 116 15.62 -1.52 3.15
C LEU A 116 15.71 -3.05 3.28
N LEU A 117 14.56 -3.73 3.32
CA LEU A 117 14.51 -5.20 3.37
C LEU A 117 14.99 -5.83 2.05
N GLU A 118 14.62 -5.26 0.91
CA GLU A 118 15.10 -5.72 -0.41
C GLU A 118 16.61 -5.55 -0.56
N GLU A 119 17.16 -4.42 -0.11
CA GLU A 119 18.60 -4.17 -0.07
C GLU A 119 19.33 -5.16 0.85
N ALA A 120 18.80 -5.39 2.05
CA ALA A 120 19.37 -6.34 3.01
C ALA A 120 19.33 -7.79 2.48
N LYS A 121 18.23 -8.19 1.84
CA LYS A 121 18.09 -9.49 1.20
C LYS A 121 19.14 -9.68 0.11
N THR A 122 19.26 -8.71 -0.80
CA THR A 122 20.24 -8.74 -1.91
C THR A 122 21.68 -8.86 -1.39
N LYS A 123 21.99 -8.13 -0.31
CA LYS A 123 23.30 -8.20 0.34
C LYS A 123 23.58 -9.59 0.92
N LEU A 124 22.63 -10.17 1.65
CA LEU A 124 22.75 -11.51 2.23
C LEU A 124 22.91 -12.60 1.16
N GLU A 125 22.15 -12.52 0.07
CA GLU A 125 22.25 -13.44 -1.07
C GLU A 125 23.65 -13.37 -1.71
N THR A 126 24.19 -12.16 -1.87
CA THR A 126 25.54 -11.96 -2.43
C THR A 126 26.63 -12.48 -1.49
N GLU A 127 26.57 -12.15 -0.20
CA GLU A 127 27.55 -12.59 0.80
C GLU A 127 27.54 -14.11 0.98
N SER A 128 26.36 -14.73 0.99
CA SER A 128 26.23 -16.19 1.09
C SER A 128 26.78 -16.89 -0.15
N ALA A 129 26.50 -16.38 -1.36
CA ALA A 129 27.06 -16.93 -2.59
C ALA A 129 28.59 -16.87 -2.61
N GLU A 130 29.17 -15.73 -2.20
CA GLU A 130 30.62 -15.59 -2.14
C GLU A 130 31.24 -16.50 -1.07
N ARG A 131 30.60 -16.64 0.09
CA ARG A 131 31.08 -17.57 1.13
C ARG A 131 31.05 -19.02 0.66
N ILE A 132 29.98 -19.43 -0.04
CA ILE A 132 29.89 -20.77 -0.65
C ILE A 132 31.01 -20.97 -1.67
N ARG A 133 31.31 -19.96 -2.49
CA ARG A 133 32.40 -20.01 -3.47
C ARG A 133 33.76 -20.21 -2.81
N GLN A 134 34.06 -19.44 -1.76
CA GLN A 134 35.30 -19.57 -0.99
C GLN A 134 35.45 -20.95 -0.37
N LEU A 135 34.39 -21.45 0.30
CA LEU A 135 34.41 -22.78 0.90
C LEU A 135 34.63 -23.89 -0.12
N LYS A 136 34.03 -23.78 -1.33
CA LYS A 136 34.29 -24.74 -2.42
C LYS A 136 35.75 -24.73 -2.87
N GLN A 137 36.38 -23.56 -2.94
CA GLN A 137 37.80 -23.46 -3.28
C GLN A 137 38.68 -24.08 -2.18
N GLU A 138 38.40 -23.78 -0.90
CA GLU A 138 39.12 -24.37 0.23
C GLU A 138 38.99 -25.89 0.26
N ILE A 139 37.79 -26.43 0.05
CA ILE A 139 37.57 -27.89 -0.04
C ILE A 139 38.40 -28.50 -1.17
N THR A 140 38.43 -27.86 -2.34
CA THR A 140 39.19 -28.35 -3.50
C THR A 140 40.69 -28.40 -3.19
N GLU A 141 41.23 -27.35 -2.56
CA GLU A 141 42.65 -27.29 -2.17
C GLU A 141 42.98 -28.32 -1.10
N LEU A 142 42.11 -28.52 -0.10
CA LEU A 142 42.29 -29.55 0.92
C LEU A 142 42.25 -30.97 0.32
N GLN A 143 41.38 -31.22 -0.66
CA GLN A 143 41.33 -32.50 -1.38
C GLN A 143 42.61 -32.77 -2.18
N LYS A 144 43.18 -31.73 -2.80
CA LYS A 144 44.48 -31.83 -3.48
C LYS A 144 45.59 -32.21 -2.50
N LYS A 145 45.72 -31.46 -1.40
CA LYS A 145 46.71 -31.74 -0.34
C LYS A 145 46.55 -33.14 0.26
N LEU A 146 45.31 -33.59 0.47
CA LEU A 146 45.02 -34.93 0.95
C LEU A 146 45.50 -36.00 -0.03
N THR A 147 45.33 -35.77 -1.33
CA THR A 147 45.78 -36.69 -2.39
C THR A 147 47.31 -36.76 -2.43
N GLU A 148 47.99 -35.62 -2.39
CA GLU A 148 49.45 -35.54 -2.33
C GLU A 148 50.01 -36.25 -1.09
N ALA A 149 49.42 -36.00 0.08
CA ALA A 149 49.82 -36.68 1.32
C ALA A 149 49.68 -38.21 1.23
N LYS A 150 48.59 -38.70 0.63
CA LYS A 150 48.39 -40.14 0.40
C LYS A 150 49.45 -40.74 -0.52
N GLN A 151 49.79 -40.04 -1.60
CA GLN A 151 50.85 -40.48 -2.52
C GLN A 151 52.21 -40.55 -1.82
N ASN A 152 52.55 -39.53 -1.02
CA ASN A 152 53.78 -39.49 -0.25
C ASN A 152 53.87 -40.65 0.76
N ILE A 153 52.78 -40.93 1.49
CA ILE A 153 52.72 -42.08 2.41
C ILE A 153 52.97 -43.39 1.66
N GLN A 154 52.29 -43.59 0.53
CA GLN A 154 52.46 -44.80 -0.29
C GLN A 154 53.91 -44.97 -0.77
N GLN A 155 54.56 -43.87 -1.18
CA GLN A 155 55.97 -43.91 -1.59
C GLN A 155 56.88 -44.26 -0.39
N SER A 156 56.68 -43.63 0.76
CA SER A 156 57.46 -43.92 1.97
C SER A 156 57.28 -45.37 2.44
N GLU A 157 56.09 -45.94 2.32
CA GLU A 157 55.83 -47.35 2.62
C GLU A 157 56.59 -48.30 1.69
N GLN A 158 56.64 -47.98 0.39
CA GLN A 158 57.43 -48.76 -0.58
C GLN A 158 58.93 -48.68 -0.29
N GLU A 159 59.45 -47.49 0.02
CA GLU A 159 60.86 -47.30 0.38
C GLU A 159 61.20 -48.05 1.67
N LYS A 160 60.34 -47.98 2.69
CA LYS A 160 60.50 -48.74 3.93
C LYS A 160 60.60 -50.25 3.66
N LYS A 161 59.74 -50.78 2.78
CA LYS A 161 59.78 -52.21 2.41
C LYS A 161 61.12 -52.59 1.74
N LYS A 162 61.59 -51.78 0.79
CA LYS A 162 62.90 -52.00 0.13
C LYS A 162 64.05 -52.00 1.15
N LEU A 163 64.04 -51.06 2.09
CA LEU A 163 65.06 -50.99 3.14
C LEU A 163 65.00 -52.22 4.07
N GLN A 164 63.80 -52.69 4.43
CA GLN A 164 63.64 -53.91 5.22
C GLN A 164 64.19 -55.14 4.50
N GLU A 165 63.97 -55.26 3.19
CA GLU A 165 64.53 -56.33 2.36
C GLU A 165 66.07 -56.28 2.32
N GLN A 166 66.64 -55.08 2.18
CA GLN A 166 68.10 -54.88 2.22
C GLN A 166 68.70 -55.24 3.57
N ILE A 167 68.05 -54.84 4.67
CA ILE A 167 68.48 -55.19 6.04
C ILE A 167 68.47 -56.72 6.21
N ALA A 168 67.40 -57.39 5.81
CA ALA A 168 67.29 -58.85 5.91
C ALA A 168 68.38 -59.55 5.09
N GLN A 169 68.71 -59.05 3.90
CA GLN A 169 69.79 -59.58 3.07
C GLN A 169 71.16 -59.39 3.73
N LYS A 170 71.43 -58.20 4.25
CA LYS A 170 72.69 -57.91 4.97
C LYS A 170 72.85 -58.77 6.22
N GLN A 171 71.77 -59.02 6.96
CA GLN A 171 71.77 -59.93 8.10
C GLN A 171 72.17 -61.36 7.69
N LYS A 172 71.62 -61.88 6.58
CA LYS A 172 72.02 -63.20 6.06
C LYS A 172 73.51 -63.26 5.68
N GLU A 173 74.00 -62.22 5.01
CA GLU A 173 75.43 -62.10 4.67
C GLU A 173 76.29 -62.10 5.94
N THR A 174 75.92 -61.32 6.96
CA THR A 174 76.61 -61.28 8.25
C THR A 174 76.65 -62.66 8.92
N THR A 175 75.52 -63.38 8.99
CA THR A 175 75.47 -64.73 9.56
C THR A 175 76.35 -65.72 8.77
N SER A 176 76.35 -65.62 7.45
CA SER A 176 77.23 -66.45 6.60
C SER A 176 78.70 -66.20 6.91
N TYR A 177 79.12 -64.92 6.98
CA TYR A 177 80.50 -64.58 7.32
C TYR A 177 80.89 -65.02 8.73
N GLN A 178 79.99 -64.87 9.72
CA GLN A 178 80.22 -65.37 11.08
C GLN A 178 80.47 -66.88 11.09
N THR A 179 79.65 -67.65 10.36
CA THR A 179 79.82 -69.12 10.25
C THR A 179 81.15 -69.50 9.60
N GLN A 180 81.58 -68.77 8.56
CA GLN A 180 82.88 -68.98 7.92
C GLN A 180 84.04 -68.68 8.87
N ILE A 181 83.96 -67.57 9.63
CA ILE A 181 84.97 -67.22 10.64
C ILE A 181 85.08 -68.32 11.71
N GLU A 182 83.94 -68.80 12.23
CA GLU A 182 83.92 -69.90 13.20
C GLU A 182 84.57 -71.18 12.65
N THR A 183 84.32 -71.49 11.38
CA THR A 183 84.92 -72.65 10.71
C THR A 183 86.43 -72.50 10.57
N LEU A 184 86.89 -71.35 10.07
CA LEU A 184 88.32 -71.05 9.92
C LEU A 184 89.05 -71.05 11.26
N ASN A 185 88.43 -70.52 12.32
CA ASN A 185 89.03 -70.55 13.66
C ASN A 185 89.24 -71.99 14.14
N LYS A 186 88.27 -72.89 13.95
CA LYS A 186 88.44 -74.32 14.28
C LYS A 186 89.56 -74.97 13.47
N GLU A 187 89.68 -74.63 12.19
CA GLU A 187 90.79 -75.13 11.35
C GLU A 187 92.15 -74.63 11.84
N ILE A 188 92.24 -73.36 12.26
CA ILE A 188 93.44 -72.80 12.88
C ILE A 188 93.79 -73.56 14.16
N ASP A 189 92.82 -73.72 15.07
CA ASP A 189 93.02 -74.44 16.35
C ASP A 189 93.56 -75.86 16.12
N ASN A 190 93.00 -76.61 15.15
CA ASN A 190 93.45 -77.95 14.80
C ASN A 190 94.89 -77.94 14.27
N LYS A 191 95.24 -76.99 13.40
CA LYS A 191 96.60 -76.87 12.86
C LYS A 191 97.62 -76.47 13.91
N GLU A 192 97.24 -75.63 14.87
CA GLU A 192 98.12 -75.27 15.99
C GLU A 192 98.42 -76.49 16.87
N GLN A 193 97.44 -77.37 17.08
CA GLN A 193 97.67 -78.66 17.79
C GLN A 193 98.66 -79.55 17.03
N GLU A 194 98.50 -79.71 15.70
CA GLU A 194 99.41 -80.51 14.87
C GLU A 194 100.87 -80.03 14.89
N ILE A 195 101.12 -78.74 15.11
CA ILE A 195 102.48 -78.16 15.14
C ILE A 195 103.14 -78.31 16.52
N THR A 196 102.35 -78.49 17.58
CA THR A 196 102.84 -78.51 18.97
C THR A 196 103.16 -79.93 19.47
N GLU A 197 102.76 -80.97 18.74
CA GLU A 197 103.10 -82.40 18.96
C GLU A 197 104.38 -82.84 18.21
#